data_AF-A0A955TPW4-F1
#
_entry.id   AF-A0A955TPW4-F1
#
_cell.length_a   1.000
_cell.length_b   1.000
_cell.length_c   1.000
_cell.angle_alpha   90.00
_cell.angle_beta   90.00
_cell.angle_gamma   90.00
#
_symmetry.space_group_name_H-M   'P 1'
#
loop_
_entity.id
_entity.type
_entity.pdbx_description
1 polymer ?
#
loop_
_entity_poly.entity_id
_entity_poly.type
_entity_poly.pdbx_seq_one_letter_code
_entity_poly.pdbx_strand_id
1 'polypeptide(L)'
;VIHSQSWAGEKEDLEAMQKALNQQILDKPFYPGDKAAVDAYLDEAIKKGVKPIEDKPAGWAPGWTCNNLMYSFNAYRNCMHYYRYHGRYYPY
;
A
#
# COMPACT_ATOMS: atom_id res chain seq x y z
N VAL A 1 -0.36 -31.90 22.66
CA VAL A 1 -0.97 -30.79 21.90
C VAL A 1 0.13 -29.80 21.55
N ILE A 2 0.60 -29.75 20.30
CA ILE A 2 1.38 -28.60 19.80
C ILE A 2 0.93 -28.37 18.35
N HIS A 3 0.42 -27.17 18.10
CA HIS A 3 -0.21 -26.70 16.86
C HIS A 3 0.86 -26.38 15.79
N SER A 4 0.91 -27.16 14.71
CA SER A 4 1.82 -26.94 13.57
C SER A 4 1.09 -26.64 12.25
N GLN A 5 -0.22 -26.36 12.27
CA GLN A 5 -1.03 -26.16 11.05
C GLN A 5 -1.28 -24.69 10.65
N SER A 6 -0.94 -23.68 11.47
CA SER A 6 -1.32 -22.28 11.19
C SER A 6 -0.40 -21.53 10.22
N TRP A 7 0.87 -21.93 10.09
CA TRP A 7 1.88 -21.15 9.35
C TRP A 7 1.87 -21.39 7.84
N ALA A 8 1.38 -22.55 7.41
CA ALA A 8 1.27 -22.88 5.98
C ALA A 8 0.07 -22.17 5.32
N GLY A 9 -1.06 -22.10 6.02
CA GLY A 9 -2.27 -21.42 5.53
C GLY A 9 -2.08 -19.91 5.34
N GLU A 10 -1.43 -19.23 6.30
CA GLU A 10 -1.15 -17.79 6.18
C GLU A 10 -0.26 -17.46 4.97
N LYS A 11 0.73 -18.30 4.65
CA LYS A 11 1.63 -18.07 3.52
C LYS A 11 0.91 -18.26 2.18
N GLU A 12 0.11 -19.31 2.06
CA GLU A 12 -0.69 -19.57 0.86
C GLU A 12 -1.73 -18.47 0.63
N ASP A 13 -2.38 -17.98 1.70
CA ASP A 13 -3.31 -16.87 1.63
C ASP A 13 -2.62 -15.54 1.26
N LEU A 14 -1.42 -15.28 1.78
CA LEU A 14 -0.62 -14.10 1.42
C LEU A 14 -0.17 -14.13 -0.04
N GLU A 15 0.26 -15.29 -0.55
CA GLU A 15 0.66 -15.45 -1.95
C GLU A 15 -0.53 -15.36 -2.90
N ALA A 16 -1.69 -15.91 -2.52
CA ALA A 16 -2.94 -15.78 -3.26
C ALA A 16 -3.42 -14.32 -3.30
N MET A 17 -3.35 -13.60 -2.17
CA MET A 17 -3.66 -12.17 -2.10
C MET A 17 -2.69 -11.33 -2.92
N GLN A 18 -1.38 -11.62 -2.86
CA GLN A 18 -0.37 -10.92 -3.66
C GLN A 18 -0.61 -11.14 -5.15
N LYS A 19 -0.97 -12.37 -5.55
CA LYS A 19 -1.30 -12.71 -6.94
C LYS A 19 -2.58 -12.03 -7.41
N ALA A 20 -3.62 -12.01 -6.58
CA ALA A 20 -4.87 -11.31 -6.86
C ALA A 20 -4.67 -9.79 -6.99
N LEU A 21 -3.80 -9.20 -6.17
CA LEU A 21 -3.43 -7.80 -6.27
C LEU A 21 -2.62 -7.52 -7.54
N ASN A 22 -1.67 -8.38 -7.87
CA ASN A 22 -0.87 -8.26 -9.10
C ASN A 22 -1.74 -8.41 -10.36
N GLN A 23 -2.73 -9.31 -10.36
CA GLN A 23 -3.68 -9.44 -11.47
C GLN A 23 -4.58 -8.22 -11.63
N GLN A 24 -5.02 -7.59 -10.53
CA GLN A 24 -5.84 -6.38 -10.59
C GLN A 24 -5.08 -5.13 -11.07
N ILE A 25 -3.75 -5.11 -10.89
CA ILE A 25 -2.88 -4.00 -11.31
C ILE A 25 -2.55 -4.05 -12.82
N LEU A 26 -2.53 -5.24 -13.43
CA LEU A 26 -2.14 -5.40 -14.84
C LEU A 26 -3.21 -4.95 -15.84
N ASP A 27 -4.50 -4.98 -15.47
CA ASP A 27 -5.62 -4.76 -16.42
C ASP A 27 -6.17 -3.32 -16.46
N LYS A 28 -5.66 -2.38 -15.65
CA LYS A 28 -6.15 -0.99 -15.66
C LYS A 28 -5.05 0.00 -16.06
N PRO A 29 -5.07 0.53 -17.30
CA PRO A 29 -4.34 1.75 -17.60
C PRO A 29 -4.81 2.88 -16.65
N PHE A 30 -3.81 3.58 -16.11
CA PHE A 30 -3.85 4.53 -15.01
C PHE A 30 -5.04 5.53 -15.05
N TYR A 31 -5.87 5.50 -14.01
CA TYR A 31 -6.73 6.63 -13.60
C TYR A 31 -6.48 6.90 -12.11
N PRO A 32 -5.84 8.01 -11.73
CA PRO A 32 -5.76 8.44 -10.32
C PRO A 32 -7.14 8.82 -9.74
N GLY A 33 -8.19 8.78 -10.57
CA GLY A 33 -9.58 9.02 -10.19
C GLY A 33 -10.27 7.88 -9.45
N ASP A 34 -9.72 6.66 -9.40
CA ASP A 34 -10.28 5.62 -8.50
C ASP A 34 -9.65 5.71 -7.11
N LYS A 35 -9.73 6.91 -6.53
CA LYS A 35 -9.34 7.16 -5.14
C LYS A 35 -10.03 6.18 -4.19
N ALA A 36 -11.26 5.77 -4.52
CA ALA A 36 -12.01 4.78 -3.76
C ALA A 36 -11.32 3.40 -3.74
N ALA A 37 -10.81 2.91 -4.87
CA ALA A 37 -10.04 1.66 -4.91
C ALA A 37 -8.74 1.74 -4.10
N VAL A 38 -8.01 2.86 -4.17
CA VAL A 38 -6.81 3.08 -3.36
C VAL A 38 -7.18 3.10 -1.88
N ASP A 39 -8.23 3.83 -1.51
CA ASP A 39 -8.68 3.94 -0.14
C ASP A 39 -9.13 2.58 0.42
N ALA A 40 -9.88 1.79 -0.36
CA ALA A 40 -10.29 0.43 0.03
C ALA A 40 -9.10 -0.52 0.24
N TYR A 41 -8.13 -0.50 -0.69
CA TYR A 41 -6.90 -1.27 -0.56
C TYR A 41 -6.12 -0.90 0.71
N LEU A 42 -5.97 0.41 0.98
CA LEU A 42 -5.24 0.90 2.14
C LEU A 42 -5.97 0.59 3.45
N ASP A 43 -7.29 0.68 3.49
CA ASP A 43 -8.08 0.31 4.66
C ASP A 43 -7.90 -1.16 5.02
N GLU A 44 -7.89 -2.03 4.02
CA GLU A 44 -7.63 -3.45 4.23
C GLU A 44 -6.18 -3.69 4.70
N ALA A 45 -5.19 -3.05 4.08
CA ALA A 45 -3.79 -3.17 4.45
C ALA A 45 -3.53 -2.73 5.89
N ILE A 46 -4.12 -1.60 6.32
CA ILE A 46 -4.00 -1.08 7.68
C ILE A 46 -4.70 -2.00 8.68
N LYS A 47 -5.91 -2.50 8.36
CA LYS A 47 -6.62 -3.49 9.19
C LYS A 47 -5.80 -4.75 9.41
N LYS A 48 -5.04 -5.17 8.39
CA LYS A 48 -4.12 -6.31 8.43
C LYS A 48 -2.78 -6.00 9.09
N GLY A 49 -2.55 -4.77 9.53
CA GLY A 49 -1.30 -4.35 10.17
C GLY A 49 -0.09 -4.31 9.22
N VAL A 50 -0.34 -4.24 7.91
CA VAL A 50 0.73 -4.11 6.91
C VAL A 50 1.45 -2.78 7.14
N LYS A 51 2.76 -2.83 7.29
CA LYS A 51 3.57 -1.62 7.46
C LYS A 51 3.76 -0.90 6.12
N PRO A 52 3.78 0.44 6.10
CA PRO A 52 4.09 1.19 4.89
C PRO A 52 5.57 1.08 4.53
N ILE A 53 5.91 1.51 3.32
CA ILE A 53 7.31 1.75 2.94
C ILE A 53 7.78 2.99 3.71
N GLU A 54 8.86 2.84 4.48
CA GLU A 54 9.42 3.90 5.32
C GLU A 54 10.32 4.86 4.54
N ASP A 55 10.86 4.43 3.39
CA ASP A 55 11.68 5.27 2.53
C ASP A 55 10.86 6.31 1.77
N LYS A 56 11.32 7.56 1.83
CA LYS A 56 10.72 8.66 1.07
C LYS A 56 10.98 8.49 -0.44
N PRO A 57 10.03 8.91 -1.29
CA PRO A 57 10.24 8.86 -2.74
C PRO A 57 11.41 9.77 -3.16
N ALA A 58 12.02 9.44 -4.30
CA ALA A 58 13.09 10.25 -4.86
C ALA A 58 12.62 11.70 -5.08
N GLY A 59 13.42 12.67 -4.62
CA GLY A 59 13.12 14.10 -4.74
C GLY A 59 12.10 14.65 -3.74
N TRP A 60 11.72 13.87 -2.71
CA TRP A 60 10.87 14.36 -1.61
C TRP A 60 11.45 15.65 -0.99
N ALA A 61 10.62 16.70 -0.88
CA ALA A 61 11.05 18.02 -0.45
C ALA A 61 10.11 18.60 0.62
N PRO A 62 10.54 19.66 1.35
CA PRO A 62 9.73 20.27 2.39
C PRO A 62 8.40 20.78 1.83
N GLY A 63 7.32 20.55 2.58
CA GLY A 63 5.96 20.96 2.20
C GLY A 63 5.26 20.03 1.20
N TRP A 64 5.91 18.94 0.76
CA TRP A 64 5.25 17.96 -0.09
C TRP A 64 4.19 17.16 0.65
N THR A 65 3.14 16.80 -0.09
CA THR A 65 2.07 15.90 0.30
C THR A 65 1.99 14.76 -0.72
N CYS A 66 1.15 13.75 -0.45
CA CYS A 66 0.96 12.67 -1.42
C CYS A 66 0.44 13.17 -2.78
N ASN A 67 -0.29 14.30 -2.84
CA ASN A 67 -0.77 14.85 -4.11
C ASN A 67 0.39 15.26 -5.04
N ASN A 68 1.55 15.61 -4.50
CA ASN A 68 2.75 15.90 -5.31
C ASN A 68 3.27 14.66 -6.05
N LEU A 69 2.84 13.46 -5.66
CA LEU A 69 3.28 12.17 -6.23
C LEU A 69 2.28 11.56 -7.21
N MET A 70 1.23 12.28 -7.60
CA MET A 70 0.18 11.77 -8.50
C MET A 70 0.67 11.39 -9.90
N TYR A 71 1.92 11.70 -10.26
CA TYR A 71 2.57 11.22 -11.48
C TYR A 71 2.95 9.73 -11.42
N SER A 72 2.92 9.10 -10.25
CA SER A 72 3.22 7.68 -10.07
C SER A 72 2.25 7.03 -9.08
N PHE A 73 1.48 6.05 -9.54
CA PHE A 73 0.56 5.29 -8.70
C PHE A 73 1.25 4.73 -7.45
N ASN A 74 2.42 4.11 -7.63
CA ASN A 74 3.15 3.48 -6.53
C ASN A 74 3.62 4.52 -5.51
N ALA A 75 4.17 5.65 -5.97
CA ALA A 75 4.62 6.70 -5.06
C ALA A 75 3.44 7.32 -4.30
N TYR A 76 2.34 7.63 -5.00
CA TYR A 76 1.11 8.14 -4.41
C TYR A 76 0.53 7.18 -3.36
N ARG A 77 0.30 5.91 -3.74
CA ARG A 77 -0.27 4.88 -2.87
C ARG A 77 0.62 4.63 -1.65
N ASN A 78 1.94 4.53 -1.84
CA ASN A 78 2.87 4.31 -0.72
C ASN A 78 2.86 5.49 0.24
N CYS A 79 2.85 6.73 -0.27
CA CYS A 79 2.70 7.91 0.58
C CYS A 79 1.37 7.92 1.34
N MET A 80 0.26 7.58 0.67
CA MET A 80 -1.04 7.50 1.32
C MET A 80 -1.05 6.43 2.42
N HIS A 81 -0.41 5.28 2.19
CA HIS A 81 -0.24 4.25 3.21
C HIS A 81 0.56 4.78 4.41
N TYR A 82 1.71 5.41 4.16
CA TYR A 82 2.55 5.99 5.20
C TYR A 82 1.79 7.01 6.03
N TYR A 83 1.10 7.94 5.37
CA TYR A 83 0.32 8.98 6.02
C TYR A 83 -0.80 8.41 6.89
N ARG A 84 -1.56 7.42 6.40
CA ARG A 84 -2.63 6.80 7.19
C ARG A 84 -2.11 5.98 8.36
N TYR A 85 -0.97 5.29 8.20
CA TYR A 85 -0.38 4.46 9.26
C TYR A 85 0.25 5.31 10.37
N HIS A 86 0.99 6.37 10.01
CA HIS A 86 1.75 7.21 10.96
C HIS A 86 1.05 8.50 11.38
N GLY A 87 0.00 8.92 10.66
CA GLY A 87 -0.67 10.21 10.86
C GLY A 87 0.15 11.42 10.41
N ARG A 88 1.24 11.23 9.65
CA ARG A 88 2.15 12.28 9.18
C ARG A 88 2.78 11.92 7.83
N TYR A 89 3.24 12.92 7.08
CA TYR A 89 4.01 12.69 5.85
C TYR A 89 5.46 12.27 6.17
N TYR A 90 6.17 11.80 5.15
CA TYR A 90 7.58 11.44 5.26
C TYR A 90 8.42 12.60 5.83
N PRO A 91 9.37 12.31 6.74
CA PRO A 91 10.29 13.32 7.27
C PRO A 91 11.21 13.84 6.16
N TYR A 92 11.63 15.10 6.30
CA TYR A 92 12.60 15.73 5.42
C TYR A 92 14.03 15.36 5.84
#